data_AF-A0A382BKP3-F1
#
_entry.id   AF-A0A382BKP3-F1
#
_cell.length_a   1.000
_cell.length_b   1.000
_cell.length_c   1.000
_cell.angle_alpha   90.00
_cell.angle_beta   90.00
_cell.angle_gamma   90.00
#
_symmetry.space_group_name_H-M   'P 1'
#
loop_
_entity.id
_entity.type
_entity.pdbx_description
1 polymer ?
#
loop_
_entity_poly.entity_id
_entity_poly.type
_entity_poly.pdbx_seq_one_letter_code
_entity_poly.pdbx_strand_id
1 'polypeptide(L)' 'MDGKRIIATSIGLTNIYDDSVRVIPLSAVYLPKIDDIVIGKIKSIFGNSWFADINSCYQGMLLGQDVFGRG' A
#
# COMPACT_ATOMS: atom_id res chain seq x y z
N MET A 1 -25.46 17.05 13.13
CA MET A 1 -25.86 15.63 13.04
C MET A 1 -24.77 14.82 12.30
N ASP A 2 -23.50 15.22 12.42
CA ASP A 2 -22.50 14.97 11.37
C ASP A 2 -21.38 14.00 11.75
N GLY A 3 -21.47 13.33 12.88
CA GLY A 3 -20.42 12.44 13.37
C GLY A 3 -20.56 10.96 12.99
N LYS A 4 -21.63 10.55 12.29
CA LYS A 4 -21.99 9.13 12.10
C LYS A 4 -22.15 8.70 10.64
N ARG A 5 -21.75 9.51 9.67
CA ARG A 5 -21.87 9.17 8.24
C ARG A 5 -20.49 8.80 7.69
N ILE A 6 -20.44 7.70 6.95
CA ILE A 6 -19.26 7.28 6.19
C ILE A 6 -19.48 7.73 4.75
N ILE A 7 -18.53 8.49 4.19
CA ILE A 7 -18.62 9.05 2.83
C ILE A 7 -17.40 8.55 2.04
N ALA A 8 -17.64 8.05 0.83
CA ALA A 8 -16.58 7.63 -0.07
C ALA A 8 -15.76 8.83 -0.58
N THR A 9 -14.44 8.68 -0.65
CA THR A 9 -13.51 9.69 -1.20
C THR A 9 -13.09 9.38 -2.64
N SER A 10 -13.59 8.30 -3.22
CA SER A 10 -13.21 7.83 -4.56
C SER A 10 -14.39 7.18 -5.27
N ILE A 11 -14.38 7.26 -6.60
CA ILE A 11 -15.38 6.60 -7.46
C ILE A 11 -15.02 5.12 -7.54
N GLY A 12 -16.00 4.25 -7.27
CA GLY A 12 -15.75 2.81 -7.17
C GLY A 12 -17.02 1.98 -7.01
N LEU A 13 -16.81 0.67 -6.88
CA LEU A 13 -17.85 -0.29 -6.53
C LEU A 13 -17.95 -0.41 -5.01
N THR A 14 -19.15 -0.32 -4.47
CA THR A 14 -19.39 -0.53 -3.04
C THR A 14 -19.38 -2.02 -2.73
N ASN A 15 -18.60 -2.43 -1.73
CA ASN A 15 -18.61 -3.79 -1.21
C ASN A 15 -19.01 -3.76 0.27
N ILE A 16 -20.12 -4.41 0.59
CA ILE A 16 -20.73 -4.43 1.92
C ILE A 16 -20.53 -5.82 2.50
N TYR A 17 -19.94 -5.88 3.68
CA TYR A 17 -19.85 -7.07 4.53
C TYR A 17 -20.69 -6.85 5.77
N ASP A 18 -20.93 -7.92 6.54
CA ASP A 18 -21.76 -7.86 7.76
C ASP A 18 -21.26 -6.78 8.76
N ASP A 19 -19.95 -6.62 8.89
CA ASP A 19 -19.32 -5.69 9.85
C ASP A 19 -18.56 -4.52 9.21
N SER A 20 -18.51 -4.42 7.87
CA SER A 20 -17.72 -3.36 7.23
C SER A 20 -18.23 -2.96 5.85
N VAL A 21 -18.00 -1.69 5.51
CA VAL A 21 -18.30 -1.14 4.19
C VAL A 21 -17.00 -0.61 3.59
N ARG A 22 -16.69 -1.00 2.36
CA ARG A 22 -15.52 -0.51 1.63
C ARG A 22 -15.89 -0.14 0.19
N VAL A 23 -15.04 0.69 -0.42
CA VAL A 23 -15.11 1.04 -1.84
C VAL A 23 -13.94 0.40 -2.57
N ILE A 24 -14.22 -0.26 -3.69
CA ILE A 24 -13.22 -0.78 -4.63
C ILE A 24 -13.06 0.28 -5.73
N PRO A 25 -11.96 1.06 -5.74
CA PRO A 25 -11.78 2.12 -6.72
C PRO A 25 -11.63 1.54 -8.13
N LEU A 26 -12.23 2.20 -9.13
CA LEU A 26 -12.15 1.77 -10.53
C LEU A 26 -10.86 2.23 -11.24
N SER A 27 -10.26 3.33 -10.77
CA SER A 27 -9.00 3.87 -11.27
C SER A 27 -8.17 4.37 -10.09
N ALA A 28 -7.04 3.72 -9.82
CA ALA A 28 -6.07 4.17 -8.83
C ALA A 28 -4.68 3.60 -9.14
N VAL A 29 -3.63 4.31 -8.71
CA VAL A 29 -2.31 3.68 -8.53
C VAL A 29 -2.39 2.67 -7.39
N TYR A 30 -1.49 1.69 -7.39
CA TYR A 30 -1.43 0.71 -6.32
C TYR A 30 -1.23 1.44 -4.97
N LEU A 31 -2.09 1.15 -4.00
CA LEU A 31 -2.01 1.66 -2.63
C LEU A 31 -1.52 0.51 -1.75
N PRO A 32 -0.27 0.56 -1.25
CA PRO A 32 0.33 -0.57 -0.54
C PRO A 32 -0.46 -0.95 0.71
N LYS A 33 -0.64 -2.25 0.93
CA LYS A 33 -1.17 -2.80 2.18
C LYS A 33 -0.18 -3.76 2.80
N ILE A 34 -0.36 -3.98 4.09
CA ILE A 34 0.37 -5.00 4.83
C ILE A 34 0.05 -6.36 4.18
N ASP A 35 1.09 -7.18 4.05
CA ASP A 35 1.08 -8.53 3.45
C ASP A 35 0.85 -8.61 1.93
N ASP A 36 0.76 -7.48 1.22
CA ASP A 36 0.74 -7.50 -0.24
C ASP A 36 2.11 -7.91 -0.80
N ILE A 37 2.12 -8.91 -1.69
CA ILE A 37 3.32 -9.33 -2.43
C ILE A 37 3.47 -8.46 -3.68
N VAL A 38 4.61 -7.78 -3.82
CA VAL A 38 4.87 -6.84 -4.91
C VAL A 38 6.23 -7.07 -5.55
N ILE A 39 6.38 -6.61 -6.80
CA ILE A 39 7.65 -6.60 -7.51
C ILE A 39 8.09 -5.14 -7.66
N GLY A 40 9.27 -4.82 -7.14
CA GLY A 40 9.84 -3.47 -7.18
C GLY A 40 11.14 -3.39 -7.98
N LYS A 41 11.40 -2.24 -8.60
CA LYS A 41 12.68 -1.91 -9.25
C LYS A 41 13.52 -1.01 -8.35
N ILE A 42 14.73 -1.42 -7.99
CA ILE A 42 15.64 -0.60 -7.19
C ILE A 42 15.99 0.71 -7.93
N LYS A 43 15.77 1.84 -7.27
CA LYS A 43 16.08 3.19 -7.77
C LYS A 43 17.34 3.76 -7.13
N SER A 44 17.54 3.53 -5.84
CA SER A 44 18.70 4.04 -5.10
C SER A 44 19.06 3.15 -3.91
N ILE A 45 20.29 3.31 -3.44
CA ILE A 45 20.87 2.61 -2.30
C ILE A 45 21.39 3.67 -1.33
N PHE A 46 21.08 3.53 -0.05
CA PHE A 46 21.58 4.41 1.00
C PHE A 46 21.94 3.61 2.24
N GLY A 47 23.24 3.56 2.60
CA GLY A 47 23.72 2.72 3.68
C GLY A 47 23.32 1.26 3.48
N ASN A 48 22.61 0.69 4.46
CA ASN A 48 22.09 -0.67 4.44
C ASN A 48 20.62 -0.74 3.99
N SER A 49 20.14 0.23 3.21
CA SER A 49 18.75 0.29 2.74
C SER A 49 18.69 0.46 1.22
N TRP A 50 17.75 -0.25 0.58
CA TRP A 50 17.42 -0.09 -0.84
C TRP A 50 16.04 0.53 -0.99
N PHE A 51 15.94 1.52 -1.85
CA PHE A 51 14.67 2.15 -2.21
C PHE A 51 14.20 1.64 -3.56
N ALA A 52 13.03 1.03 -3.58
CA ALA A 52 12.43 0.40 -4.73
C ALA A 52 11.19 1.16 -5.21
N ASP A 53 11.06 1.30 -6.51
CA ASP A 53 9.84 1.71 -7.19
C ASP A 53 8.93 0.49 -7.35
N ILE A 54 7.82 0.50 -6.61
CA ILE A 54 6.79 -0.56 -6.58
C ILE A 54 5.53 -0.15 -7.36
N ASN A 55 5.63 0.85 -8.25
CA ASN A 55 4.51 1.39 -9.02
C ASN A 55 3.30 1.81 -8.15
N SER A 56 3.60 2.44 -7.01
CA SER A 56 2.63 2.87 -6.00
C SER A 56 2.77 4.38 -5.76
N CYS A 57 1.86 4.98 -4.97
CA CYS A 57 2.02 6.37 -4.53
C CYS A 57 3.19 6.57 -3.54
N TYR A 58 3.77 5.48 -3.04
CA TYR A 58 4.94 5.47 -2.15
C TYR A 58 6.09 4.64 -2.75
N GLN A 59 7.32 4.92 -2.31
CA GLN A 59 8.46 4.04 -2.57
C GLN A 59 8.52 2.93 -1.51
N GLY A 60 8.90 1.73 -1.94
CA GLY A 60 9.24 0.64 -1.02
C GLY A 60 10.64 0.83 -0.46
N MET A 61 10.84 0.50 0.81
CA MET A 61 12.17 0.45 1.44
C MET A 61 12.44 -0.98 1.90
N LEU A 62 13.57 -1.53 1.48
CA LEU A 62 14.05 -2.84 1.90
C LEU A 62 15.30 -2.64 2.76
N LEU A 63 15.29 -3.14 4.00
CA LEU A 63 16.42 -3.04 4.91
C LEU A 63 17.34 -4.26 4.73
N GLY A 64 18.65 -4.06 4.85
CA GLY A 64 19.63 -5.14 4.72
C GLY A 64 19.49 -6.22 5.77
N GLN A 65 18.99 -5.89 6.96
CA GLN A 65 18.66 -6.90 7.97
C GLN A 65 17.60 -7.90 7.49
N ASP A 66 16.68 -7.47 6.63
CA ASP A 66 15.59 -8.32 6.12
C ASP A 66 16.06 -9.20 4.96
N VAL A 67 17.14 -8.79 4.29
CA VAL A 67 17.77 -9.53 3.17
C VAL A 67 18.79 -10.54 3.68
N PHE A 68 19.68 -10.11 4.57
CA PHE A 68 20.80 -10.93 5.06
C PHE A 68 20.46 -11.72 6.33
N GLY A 69 19.29 -11.46 6.94
CA GLY A 69 18.86 -12.10 8.17
C GLY A 69 19.51 -11.51 9.43
N ARG A 70 19.05 -11.99 10.59
CA ARG A 70 19.79 -11.84 11.85
C ARG A 70 20.86 -12.93 11.86
N GLY A 71 22.13 -12.53 11.75
CA GLY A 71 23.27 -13.44 11.95
C GLY A 71 23.29 -14.06 13.34
#